data_AF-A0A6S7J0I3-F1
#
_entry.id   AF-A0A6S7J0I3-F1
#
_cell.length_a   1.000
_cell.length_b   1.000
_cell.length_c   1.000
_cell.angle_alpha   90.00
_cell.angle_beta   90.00
_cell.angle_gamma   90.00
#
_symmetry.space_group_name_H-M   'P 1'
#
loop_
_entity.id
_entity.type
_entity.pdbx_description
1 polymer ?
#
loop_
_entity_poly.entity_id
_entity_poly.type
_entity_poly.pdbx_seq_one_letter_code
_entity_poly.pdbx_strand_id
1 'polypeptide(L)'
;MIRKYDLVEREPVIYDHDYCDSPNIVHLSEYKKAAISYIGGYVAQMVRKQISCMPCSQAVGSIGHPAQGSFLKMKDRGSLFKPTQSVLKICEETEKCFQRMLIKTKKIFHIVKVYLMLLPQLYWEA
;
A
#
# COMPACT_ATOMS: atom_id res chain seq x y z
N MET A 1 -9.70 1.88 -23.49
CA MET A 1 -10.29 0.95 -22.49
C MET A 1 -9.41 -0.26 -22.23
N ILE A 2 -8.92 -0.96 -23.26
CA ILE A 2 -8.14 -2.20 -23.15
C ILE A 2 -6.88 -2.07 -22.26
N ARG A 3 -6.07 -1.02 -22.45
CA ARG A 3 -4.84 -0.79 -21.67
C ARG A 3 -5.07 -0.46 -20.19
N LYS A 4 -6.25 0.04 -19.80
CA LYS A 4 -6.53 0.47 -18.42
C LYS A 4 -6.70 -0.73 -17.46
N TYR A 5 -7.12 -1.86 -18.00
CA TYR A 5 -7.47 -3.06 -17.25
C TYR A 5 -6.48 -4.20 -17.47
N ASP A 6 -5.34 -3.92 -18.11
CA ASP A 6 -4.34 -4.91 -18.53
C ASP A 6 -4.94 -6.06 -19.34
N LEU A 7 -5.87 -5.73 -20.26
CA LEU A 7 -6.53 -6.69 -21.15
C LEU A 7 -5.79 -6.85 -22.49
N VAL A 8 -4.55 -6.39 -22.56
CA VAL A 8 -3.72 -6.60 -23.75
C VAL A 8 -3.21 -8.03 -23.70
N GLU A 9 -3.38 -8.76 -24.81
CA GLU A 9 -2.81 -10.08 -24.96
C GLU A 9 -1.30 -10.01 -24.75
N ARG A 10 -0.80 -10.77 -23.78
CA ARG A 10 0.61 -10.85 -23.41
C ARG A 10 0.99 -12.31 -23.28
N GLU A 11 2.24 -12.61 -23.62
CA GLU A 11 2.79 -13.91 -23.30
C GLU A 11 2.81 -14.08 -21.77
N PRO A 12 2.40 -15.25 -21.24
CA PRO A 12 2.39 -15.49 -19.81
C PRO A 12 3.82 -15.35 -19.27
N VAL A 13 3.96 -14.64 -18.16
CA VAL A 13 5.29 -14.38 -17.58
C VAL A 13 5.77 -15.65 -16.88
N ILE A 14 6.66 -16.40 -17.54
CA ILE A 14 7.07 -17.76 -17.16
C ILE A 14 7.74 -17.83 -15.76
N TYR A 15 8.21 -16.71 -15.22
CA TYR A 15 8.93 -16.63 -13.94
C TYR A 15 8.24 -15.81 -12.85
N ASP A 16 7.09 -15.21 -13.15
CA ASP A 16 6.38 -14.38 -12.18
C ASP A 16 5.19 -15.15 -11.60
N HIS A 17 4.65 -14.68 -10.49
CA HIS A 17 3.56 -15.36 -9.81
C HIS A 17 2.25 -15.28 -10.61
N ASP A 18 1.38 -16.30 -10.50
CA ASP A 18 0.09 -16.39 -11.19
C ASP A 18 -0.83 -15.16 -11.03
N TYR A 19 -0.60 -14.31 -10.02
CA TYR A 19 -1.37 -13.08 -9.83
C TYR A 19 -0.95 -11.95 -10.78
N CYS A 20 0.24 -12.00 -11.37
CA CYS A 20 0.71 -11.05 -12.37
C CYS A 20 -0.11 -11.12 -13.64
N ASP A 21 -0.66 -12.29 -13.97
CA ASP A 21 -1.56 -12.51 -15.11
C ASP A 21 -3.03 -12.14 -14.83
N SER A 22 -3.35 -11.71 -13.61
CA SER A 22 -4.71 -11.32 -13.25
C SER A 22 -5.04 -9.92 -13.81
N PRO A 23 -6.18 -9.74 -14.51
CA PRO A 23 -6.54 -8.44 -15.07
C PRO A 23 -6.74 -7.40 -13.96
N ASN A 24 -6.36 -6.15 -14.24
CA ASN A 24 -6.40 -5.06 -13.27
C ASN A 24 -7.80 -4.43 -13.17
N ILE A 25 -8.77 -5.24 -12.77
CA ILE A 25 -10.19 -4.86 -12.60
C ILE A 25 -10.54 -4.46 -11.17
N VAL A 26 -9.56 -4.50 -10.26
CA VAL A 26 -9.78 -4.23 -8.84
C VAL A 26 -9.88 -2.73 -8.58
N HIS A 27 -11.00 -2.32 -7.98
CA HIS A 27 -11.24 -0.94 -7.57
C HIS A 27 -11.15 -0.79 -6.05
N LEU A 28 -10.32 0.14 -5.59
CA LEU A 28 -10.22 0.51 -4.18
C LEU A 28 -11.34 1.48 -3.82
N SER A 29 -12.10 1.17 -2.77
CA SER A 29 -13.07 2.11 -2.20
C SER A 29 -12.35 3.30 -1.55
N GLU A 30 -13.07 4.42 -1.39
CA GLU A 30 -12.53 5.60 -0.70
C GLU A 30 -12.11 5.30 0.74
N TYR A 31 -12.83 4.39 1.42
CA TYR A 31 -12.43 3.90 2.74
C TYR A 31 -11.08 3.17 2.70
N LYS A 32 -10.87 2.28 1.73
CA LYS A 32 -9.58 1.57 1.56
C LYS A 32 -8.46 2.56 1.26
N LYS A 33 -8.69 3.55 0.40
CA LYS A 33 -7.69 4.61 0.13
C LYS A 33 -7.33 5.40 1.38
N ALA A 34 -8.33 5.78 2.20
CA ALA A 34 -8.09 6.45 3.47
C ALA A 34 -7.27 5.59 4.44
N ALA A 35 -7.58 4.29 4.56
CA ALA A 35 -6.82 3.35 5.38
C ALA A 35 -5.40 3.12 4.85
N ILE A 36 -5.24 2.96 3.54
CA ILE A 36 -3.94 2.86 2.86
C ILE A 36 -3.10 4.10 3.14
N SER A 37 -3.70 5.29 3.13
CA SER A 37 -2.95 6.50 3.41
C SER A 37 -2.42 6.58 4.84
N TYR A 38 -3.14 6.01 5.80
CA TYR A 38 -2.66 5.85 7.18
C TYR A 38 -1.54 4.81 7.29
N ILE A 39 -1.74 3.62 6.72
CA ILE A 39 -0.73 2.54 6.70
C ILE A 39 0.53 2.98 5.95
N GLY A 40 0.37 3.72 4.85
CA GLY A 40 1.46 4.25 4.05
C GLY A 40 2.38 5.19 4.84
N GLY A 41 1.85 5.94 5.80
CA GLY A 41 2.65 6.74 6.73
C GLY A 41 3.57 5.88 7.60
N TYR A 42 3.05 4.76 8.11
CA TYR A 42 3.84 3.78 8.86
C TYR A 42 4.91 3.13 8.00
N VAL A 43 4.54 2.65 6.80
CA VAL A 43 5.48 2.05 5.84
C VAL A 43 6.60 3.04 5.48
N ALA A 44 6.24 4.28 5.18
CA ALA A 44 7.20 5.33 4.86
C ALA A 44 8.17 5.62 6.02
N GLN A 45 7.66 5.65 7.26
CA GLN A 45 8.48 5.80 8.45
C GLN A 45 9.46 4.62 8.65
N MET A 46 9.02 3.39 8.39
CA MET A 46 9.88 2.20 8.50
C MET A 46 10.95 2.20 7.39
N VAL A 47 10.59 2.52 6.16
CA VAL A 47 11.55 2.64 5.05
C VAL A 47 12.58 3.74 5.33
N ARG A 48 12.13 4.90 5.82
CA ARG A 48 13.00 6.01 6.24
C ARG A 48 14.04 5.57 7.28
N LYS A 49 13.69 4.71 8.24
CA LYS A 49 14.63 4.19 9.25
C LYS A 49 15.72 3.30 8.66
N GLN A 50 15.50 2.72 7.49
CA GLN A 50 16.46 1.82 6.82
C GLN A 50 17.34 2.54 5.77
N ILE A 51 16.94 3.73 5.32
CA ILE A 51 17.66 4.50 4.31
C ILE A 51 18.66 5.44 4.99
N SER A 52 19.94 5.30 4.66
CA SER A 52 21.02 6.19 5.12
C SER A 52 21.13 7.49 4.33
N CYS A 53 20.71 7.49 3.06
CA CYS A 53 20.75 8.65 2.18
C CYS A 53 19.68 9.68 2.55
N MET A 54 20.09 10.87 3.00
CA MET A 54 19.17 11.93 3.44
C MET A 54 18.18 12.39 2.35
N PRO A 55 18.59 12.67 1.10
CA PRO A 55 17.66 12.94 0.01
C PRO A 55 16.62 11.82 -0.22
N CYS A 56 17.06 10.56 -0.21
CA CYS A 56 16.16 9.43 -0.39
C CYS A 56 15.17 9.30 0.78
N SER A 57 15.63 9.53 2.01
CA SER A 57 14.80 9.53 3.22
C SER A 57 13.71 10.61 3.19
N GLN A 58 14.02 11.79 2.64
CA GLN A 58 13.05 12.87 2.44
C GLN A 58 12.07 12.58 1.29
N ALA A 59 12.50 11.86 0.26
CA ALA A 59 11.64 11.48 -0.87
C ALA A 59 10.50 10.53 -0.47
N VAL A 60 10.63 9.82 0.66
CA VAL A 60 9.59 8.90 1.17
C VAL A 60 8.45 9.66 1.86
N GLY A 61 8.74 10.79 2.51
CA GLY A 61 7.73 11.62 3.18
C GLY A 61 8.27 12.45 4.34
N SER A 62 7.37 13.09 5.08
CA SER A 62 7.70 13.86 6.28
C SER A 62 6.48 14.07 7.19
N ILE A 63 6.68 14.53 8.43
CA ILE A 63 5.59 14.90 9.35
C ILE A 63 4.86 16.17 8.86
N GLY A 64 5.60 17.08 8.22
CA GLY A 64 5.10 18.36 7.71
C GLY A 64 4.41 18.27 6.34
N HIS A 65 4.41 17.10 5.68
CA HIS A 65 3.67 16.91 4.44
C HIS A 65 2.17 17.15 4.65
N PRO A 66 1.40 17.61 3.65
CA PRO A 66 -0.04 17.74 3.78
C PRO A 66 -0.71 16.36 3.93
N ALA A 67 -1.61 16.24 4.91
CA ALA A 67 -2.42 15.04 5.08
C ALA A 67 -3.37 14.87 3.89
N GLN A 68 -3.39 13.66 3.32
CA GLN A 68 -4.27 13.33 2.20
C GLN A 68 -5.61 12.79 2.70
N GLY A 69 -6.65 13.62 2.62
CA GLY A 69 -8.03 13.25 2.97
C GLY A 69 -8.44 13.62 4.41
N SER A 70 -9.76 13.59 4.64
CA SER A 70 -10.39 13.98 5.90
C SER A 70 -10.08 13.00 7.05
N PHE A 71 -9.96 11.71 6.75
CA PHE A 71 -9.67 10.67 7.75
C PHE A 71 -8.32 10.88 8.44
N LEU A 72 -7.27 11.15 7.66
CA LEU A 72 -5.94 11.41 8.18
C LEU A 72 -5.89 12.69 9.01
N LYS A 73 -6.55 13.75 8.55
CA LYS A 73 -6.67 15.00 9.31
C LYS A 73 -7.33 14.80 10.67
N MET A 74 -8.32 13.92 10.75
CA MET A 74 -9.00 13.58 12.01
C MET A 74 -8.13 12.72 12.94
N LYS A 75 -7.29 11.84 12.38
CA LYS A 75 -6.42 10.94 13.15
C LYS A 75 -5.08 11.56 13.55
N ASP A 76 -4.61 12.56 12.83
CA ASP A 76 -3.34 13.22 13.09
C ASP A 76 -3.37 13.99 14.42
N ARG A 77 -2.42 13.68 15.31
CA ARG A 77 -2.19 14.39 16.58
C ARG A 77 -0.94 15.28 16.53
N GLY A 78 -0.42 15.54 15.33
CA GLY A 78 0.76 16.36 15.07
C GLY A 78 2.06 15.58 14.89
N SER A 79 2.08 14.28 15.19
CA SER A 79 3.25 13.41 15.06
C SER A 79 3.15 12.40 13.92
N LEU A 80 2.05 12.40 13.16
CA LEU A 80 1.83 11.39 12.13
C LEU A 80 2.75 11.63 10.93
N PHE A 81 3.53 10.62 10.56
CA PHE A 81 4.36 10.67 9.36
C PHE A 81 3.49 10.57 8.11
N LYS A 82 3.64 11.51 7.18
CA LYS A 82 2.81 11.58 5.98
C LYS A 82 3.65 11.19 4.76
N PRO A 83 3.25 10.12 4.05
CA PRO A 83 4.00 9.61 2.91
C PRO A 83 3.84 10.53 1.69
N THR A 84 4.79 10.46 0.76
CA THR A 84 4.63 11.11 -0.55
C THR A 84 3.60 10.39 -1.42
N GLN A 85 3.11 11.06 -2.46
CA GLN A 85 2.15 10.49 -3.40
C GLN A 85 2.68 9.20 -4.06
N SER A 86 3.99 9.13 -4.33
CA SER A 86 4.62 7.95 -4.94
C SER A 86 4.50 6.73 -4.02
N VAL A 87 4.75 6.90 -2.72
CA VAL A 87 4.60 5.83 -1.73
C VAL A 87 3.13 5.40 -1.62
N LEU A 88 2.19 6.34 -1.62
CA LEU A 88 0.76 6.01 -1.61
C LEU A 88 0.35 5.18 -2.83
N LYS A 89 0.81 5.56 -4.03
CA LYS A 89 0.54 4.79 -5.26
C LYS A 89 1.09 3.36 -5.16
N ILE A 90 2.29 3.19 -4.61
CA ILE A 90 2.87 1.85 -4.38
C ILE A 90 1.98 1.06 -3.43
N CYS A 91 1.56 1.64 -2.31
CA CYS A 91 0.67 0.96 -1.36
C CYS A 91 -0.70 0.63 -1.96
N GLU A 92 -1.26 1.50 -2.80
CA GLU A 92 -2.51 1.23 -3.52
C GLU A 92 -2.38 0.09 -4.53
N GLU A 93 -1.31 0.07 -5.34
CA GLU A 93 -1.06 -1.03 -6.28
C GLU A 93 -0.77 -2.35 -5.54
N THR A 94 -0.08 -2.27 -4.40
CA THR A 94 0.16 -3.42 -3.53
C THR A 94 -1.16 -4.00 -3.01
N GLU A 95 -2.10 -3.17 -2.55
CA GLU A 95 -3.43 -3.63 -2.11
C GLU A 95 -4.23 -4.24 -3.27
N LYS A 96 -4.19 -3.64 -4.47
CA LYS A 96 -4.82 -4.23 -5.65
C LYS A 96 -4.21 -5.60 -5.97
N CYS A 97 -2.90 -5.74 -5.84
CA CYS A 97 -2.21 -7.01 -6.02
C CYS A 97 -2.69 -8.06 -5.01
N PHE A 98 -2.75 -7.71 -3.73
CA PHE A 98 -3.28 -8.60 -2.69
C PHE A 98 -4.74 -9.00 -2.97
N GLN A 99 -5.58 -8.07 -3.40
CA GLN A 99 -6.96 -8.40 -3.78
C GLN A 99 -7.05 -9.33 -4.98
N ARG A 100 -6.19 -9.16 -6.01
CA ARG A 100 -6.13 -10.10 -7.14
C ARG A 100 -5.69 -11.49 -6.70
N MET A 101 -4.70 -11.58 -5.80
CA MET A 101 -4.27 -12.84 -5.20
C MET A 101 -5.39 -13.52 -4.42
N LEU A 102 -6.08 -12.76 -3.57
CA LEU A 102 -7.22 -13.20 -2.75
C LEU A 102 -8.35 -13.80 -3.58
N ILE A 103 -8.70 -13.16 -4.70
CA ILE A 103 -9.78 -13.63 -5.57
C ILE A 103 -9.39 -14.95 -6.25
N LYS A 104 -8.13 -15.11 -6.66
CA LYS A 104 -7.63 -16.35 -7.30
C LYS A 104 -7.47 -17.50 -6.30
N THR A 105 -7.01 -17.22 -5.10
CA THR A 105 -6.81 -18.22 -4.05
C THR A 105 -8.04 -18.29 -3.16
N LYS A 106 -8.94 -19.25 -3.40
CA LYS A 106 -10.09 -19.56 -2.50
C LYS A 106 -9.69 -19.97 -1.05
N LYS A 107 -8.42 -19.79 -0.65
CA LYS A 107 -7.87 -20.07 0.68
C LYS A 107 -7.62 -18.75 1.43
N ILE A 108 -8.64 -18.34 2.18
CA ILE A 108 -8.70 -17.13 3.02
C ILE A 108 -7.58 -17.02 4.09
N PHE A 109 -6.82 -18.08 4.39
CA PHE A 109 -6.03 -18.15 5.62
C PHE A 109 -4.62 -17.51 5.61
N HIS A 110 -4.04 -17.13 4.47
CA HIS A 110 -2.67 -16.56 4.45
C HIS A 110 -2.60 -15.04 4.53
N ILE A 111 -3.66 -14.32 4.15
CA ILE A 111 -3.64 -12.85 4.04
C ILE A 111 -3.66 -12.17 5.40
N VAL A 112 -4.37 -12.78 6.36
CA VAL A 112 -4.35 -12.34 7.74
C VAL A 112 -2.92 -12.36 8.28
N LYS A 113 -2.00 -13.20 7.77
CA LYS A 113 -0.61 -13.25 8.23
C LYS A 113 0.26 -12.09 7.71
N VAL A 114 0.02 -11.54 6.52
CA VAL A 114 0.78 -10.37 6.01
C VAL A 114 0.29 -9.10 6.71
N TYR A 115 -1.03 -8.94 6.86
CA TYR A 115 -1.60 -7.86 7.66
C TYR A 115 -1.28 -8.01 9.16
N LEU A 116 -1.32 -9.22 9.74
CA LEU A 116 -0.86 -9.55 11.11
C LEU A 116 0.65 -9.65 11.27
N MET A 117 1.46 -9.51 10.22
CA MET A 117 2.90 -9.28 10.38
C MET A 117 3.21 -7.79 10.50
N LEU A 118 2.32 -6.93 10.01
CA LEU A 118 2.39 -5.47 10.15
C LEU A 118 1.60 -4.92 11.36
N LEU A 119 0.54 -5.62 11.80
CA LEU A 119 -0.28 -5.24 12.97
C LEU A 119 0.35 -5.45 14.36
N PRO A 120 1.30 -6.39 14.61
CA PRO A 120 1.91 -6.54 15.91
C PRO A 120 2.65 -5.27 16.32
N GLN A 121 3.07 -4.43 15.36
CA GLN A 121 3.73 -3.15 15.62
C GLN A 121 2.76 -1.96 15.79
N LEU A 122 1.45 -2.17 15.63
CA LEU A 122 0.40 -1.15 15.82
C LEU A 122 -0.27 -1.20 17.20
N TYR A 123 0.05 -2.19 18.05
CA TYR A 123 -0.61 -2.40 19.34
C TYR A 123 0.31 -2.32 20.59
N TRP A 124 1.63 -2.11 20.48
CA TRP A 124 2.53 -2.04 21.65
C TRP A 124 3.04 -0.64 22.04
N GLU A 125 2.57 0.44 21.42
CA GLU A 125 2.88 1.81 21.86
C GLU A 125 1.58 2.61 22.12
N ALA A 126 0.72 2.08 22.98
CA ALA A 126 -0.36 2.82 23.62
C ALA A 126 -0.07 2.97 25.12
#